data_AF-A0A0A7LEJ0-F1
#
_entry.id   AF-A0A0A7LEJ0-F1
#
_cell.length_a   1.000
_cell.length_b   1.000
_cell.length_c   1.000
_cell.angle_alpha   90.00
_cell.angle_beta   90.00
_cell.angle_gamma   90.00
#
_symmetry.space_group_name_H-M   'P 1'
#
loop_
_entity.id
_entity.type
_entity.pdbx_description
1 polymer ?
#
loop_
_entity_poly.entity_id
_entity_poly.type
_entity_poly.pdbx_seq_one_letter_code
_entity_poly.pdbx_strand_id
1 'polypeptide(L)'
;MAKGTKKAGTSGRFGARYGVVVRNRVKNIEAHQKAKHECPVCHHMSVKRVSSGIWECRHCGVKFAAEAYSPKTKKELSQVSEQ
;
A
#
# COMPACT_ATOMS: atom_id res chain seq x y z
N MET A 1 -4.58 -4.83 22.78
CA MET A 1 -3.67 -3.77 22.28
C MET A 1 -4.38 -2.43 22.36
N ALA A 2 -3.91 -1.49 23.19
CA ALA A 2 -4.51 -0.17 23.31
C ALA A 2 -4.13 0.73 22.12
N LYS A 3 -5.05 1.59 21.66
CA LYS A 3 -4.82 2.50 20.53
C LYS A 3 -3.89 3.64 20.96
N GLY A 4 -2.61 3.58 20.57
CA GLY A 4 -1.59 4.54 21.01
C GLY A 4 -1.70 5.96 20.43
N THR A 5 -2.44 6.19 19.33
CA THR A 5 -2.63 7.55 18.78
C THR A 5 -4.07 7.81 18.36
N LYS A 6 -4.60 9.01 18.66
CA LYS A 6 -5.98 9.40 18.28
C LYS A 6 -6.09 9.71 16.78
N LYS A 7 -5.17 10.53 16.23
CA LYS A 7 -5.22 11.05 14.85
C LYS A 7 -4.02 10.69 13.97
N ALA A 8 -2.82 10.66 14.55
CA ALA A 8 -1.56 10.61 13.79
C ALA A 8 -1.31 9.29 13.05
N GLY A 9 -1.67 8.14 13.63
CA GLY A 9 -1.44 6.84 13.01
C GLY A 9 0.03 6.61 12.66
N THR A 10 0.31 6.07 11.47
CA THR A 10 1.68 5.74 11.01
C THR A 10 2.58 6.97 10.85
N SER A 11 1.99 8.15 10.63
CA SER A 11 2.70 9.43 10.52
C SER A 11 3.13 10.00 11.88
N GLY A 12 2.78 9.34 12.99
CA GLY A 12 3.28 9.68 14.32
C GLY A 12 4.82 9.64 14.41
N ARG A 13 5.50 8.83 13.59
CA ARG A 13 6.98 8.73 13.56
C ARG A 13 7.68 10.05 13.25
N PHE A 14 6.99 10.98 12.56
CA PHE A 14 7.58 12.26 12.16
C PHE A 14 7.60 13.29 13.30
N GLY A 15 6.85 13.05 14.39
CA GLY A 15 6.72 14.01 15.49
C GLY A 15 6.04 15.30 15.04
N ALA A 16 6.54 16.43 15.52
CA ALA A 16 6.02 17.77 15.20
C ALA A 16 6.45 18.30 13.81
N ARG A 17 7.32 17.58 13.09
CA ARG A 17 7.93 18.05 11.82
C ARG A 17 6.97 17.98 10.63
N TYR A 18 7.29 18.73 9.58
CA TYR A 18 6.68 18.70 8.22
C TYR A 18 5.24 19.19 8.07
N GLY A 19 4.60 19.66 9.15
CA GLY A 19 3.24 20.20 9.10
C GLY A 19 2.14 19.13 8.95
N VAL A 20 0.87 19.55 8.96
CA VAL A 20 -0.28 18.62 8.98
C VAL A 20 -0.58 18.05 7.59
N VAL A 21 -0.54 18.88 6.54
CA VAL A 21 -0.94 18.48 5.17
C VAL A 21 -0.03 17.37 4.63
N VAL A 22 1.29 17.53 4.76
CA VAL A 22 2.27 16.54 4.29
C VAL A 22 2.11 15.23 5.06
N ARG A 23 1.98 15.30 6.40
CA ARG A 23 1.77 14.11 7.23
C ARG A 23 0.47 13.37 6.87
N ASN A 24 -0.61 14.09 6.58
CA ASN A 24 -1.87 13.46 6.17
C ASN A 24 -1.75 12.75 4.81
N ARG A 25 -1.05 13.35 3.84
CA ARG A 25 -0.80 12.70 2.54
C ARG A 25 0.01 11.42 2.71
N VAL A 26 1.12 11.49 3.46
CA VAL A 26 1.97 10.31 3.73
C VAL A 26 1.21 9.23 4.48
N LYS A 27 0.40 9.59 5.48
CA LYS A 27 -0.47 8.64 6.19
C LYS A 27 -1.37 7.85 5.25
N ASN A 28 -2.02 8.52 4.30
CA ASN A 28 -2.92 7.87 3.35
C ASN A 28 -2.14 6.94 2.42
N ILE A 29 -1.02 7.39 1.87
CA ILE A 29 -0.15 6.57 1.00
C ILE A 29 0.35 5.32 1.75
N GLU A 30 0.81 5.48 2.99
CA GLU A 30 1.28 4.36 3.80
C GLU A 30 0.16 3.38 4.19
N ALA A 31 -1.07 3.87 4.39
CA ALA A 31 -2.22 3.02 4.67
C ALA A 31 -2.52 2.11 3.48
N HIS A 32 -2.53 2.65 2.26
CA HIS A 32 -2.70 1.85 1.03
C HIS A 32 -1.53 0.90 0.80
N GLN A 33 -0.30 1.37 0.98
CA GLN A 33 0.89 0.55 0.76
C GLN A 33 1.01 -0.64 1.74
N LYS A 34 0.66 -0.44 3.01
CA LYS A 34 0.76 -1.48 4.06
C LYS A 34 -0.49 -2.36 4.18
N ALA A 35 -1.57 -2.00 3.48
CA ALA A 35 -2.74 -2.87 3.40
C ALA A 35 -2.34 -4.22 2.83
N LYS A 36 -3.02 -5.28 3.28
CA LYS A 36 -2.92 -6.59 2.64
C LYS A 36 -3.74 -6.52 1.37
N HIS A 37 -3.16 -6.98 0.27
CA HIS A 37 -3.81 -6.98 -1.03
C HIS A 37 -3.97 -8.39 -1.57
N GLU A 38 -4.90 -8.52 -2.50
CA GLU A 38 -5.21 -9.77 -3.17
C GLU A 38 -4.09 -10.11 -4.17
N CYS A 39 -3.72 -11.39 -4.22
CA CYS A 39 -2.78 -11.88 -5.21
C CYS A 39 -3.52 -12.19 -6.53
N PRO A 40 -3.01 -11.75 -7.70
CA PRO A 40 -3.65 -12.06 -8.97
C PRO A 40 -3.60 -13.54 -9.37
N VAL A 41 -2.78 -14.35 -8.69
CA VAL A 41 -2.59 -15.78 -9.01
C VAL A 41 -3.36 -16.67 -8.04
N CYS A 42 -3.16 -16.47 -6.73
CA CYS A 42 -3.73 -17.35 -5.70
C CYS A 42 -4.92 -16.73 -4.96
N HIS A 43 -5.35 -15.51 -5.33
CA HIS A 43 -6.48 -14.77 -4.74
C HIS A 43 -6.43 -14.58 -3.22
N HIS A 44 -5.26 -14.79 -2.62
CA HIS A 44 -5.09 -14.70 -1.18
C HIS A 44 -4.58 -13.32 -0.78
N MET A 45 -5.14 -12.76 0.31
CA MET A 45 -4.82 -11.45 0.87
C MET A 45 -3.48 -11.43 1.64
N SER A 46 -2.38 -11.71 0.94
CA SER A 46 -1.04 -11.86 1.54
C SER A 46 0.09 -11.15 0.80
N VAL A 47 -0.27 -10.34 -0.20
CA VAL A 47 0.69 -9.58 -0.99
C VAL A 47 1.34 -8.51 -0.12
N LYS A 48 2.67 -8.40 -0.21
CA LYS A 48 3.47 -7.36 0.45
C LYS A 48 4.42 -6.71 -0.54
N ARG A 49 4.71 -5.42 -0.32
CA ARG A 49 5.69 -4.68 -1.11
C ARG A 49 7.11 -5.08 -0.69
N VAL A 50 7.96 -5.40 -1.66
CA VAL A 50 9.39 -5.71 -1.45
C VAL A 50 10.26 -4.50 -1.80
N SER A 51 9.99 -3.88 -2.95
CA SER A 51 10.73 -2.70 -3.43
C SER A 51 9.78 -1.70 -4.10
N SER A 52 10.31 -0.62 -4.66
CA SER A 52 9.54 0.30 -5.50
C SER A 52 9.01 -0.41 -6.73
N GLY A 53 7.69 -0.59 -6.78
CA GLY A 53 7.00 -1.26 -7.90
C GLY A 53 7.12 -2.79 -7.94
N ILE A 54 7.79 -3.42 -6.96
CA ILE A 54 7.91 -4.88 -6.87
C ILE A 54 7.11 -5.38 -5.66
N TRP A 55 6.17 -6.28 -5.92
CA TRP A 55 5.28 -6.88 -4.93
C TRP A 55 5.46 -8.40 -4.92
N GLU A 56 5.36 -9.00 -3.75
CA GLU A 56 5.53 -10.43 -3.53
C GLU A 56 4.35 -10.99 -2.73
N CYS A 57 3.79 -12.09 -3.21
CA CYS A 57 2.81 -12.85 -2.45
C CYS A 57 3.50 -13.84 -1.51
N ARG A 58 3.17 -13.80 -0.21
CA ARG A 58 3.76 -14.73 0.76
C ARG A 58 3.25 -16.16 0.67
N HIS A 59 2.07 -16.39 0.08
CA HIS A 59 1.54 -17.76 -0.05
C HIS A 59 2.11 -18.50 -1.25
N CYS A 60 2.12 -17.89 -2.43
CA CYS A 60 2.61 -18.55 -3.66
C CYS A 60 4.05 -18.17 -4.04
N GLY A 61 4.67 -17.20 -3.36
CA GLY A 61 6.05 -16.76 -3.65
C GLY A 61 6.21 -15.95 -4.94
N VAL A 62 5.11 -15.68 -5.67
CA VAL A 62 5.16 -14.95 -6.93
C VAL A 62 5.52 -13.49 -6.69
N LYS A 63 6.52 -13.01 -7.45
CA LYS A 63 6.92 -11.61 -7.52
C LYS A 63 6.39 -11.00 -8.81
N PHE A 64 5.77 -9.83 -8.71
CA PHE A 64 5.21 -9.13 -9.86
C PHE A 64 5.46 -7.63 -9.80
N ALA A 65 5.42 -7.00 -10.98
CA ALA A 65 5.59 -5.57 -11.15
C ALA A 65 4.24 -4.86 -11.12
N ALA A 66 4.14 -3.79 -10.32
CA ALA A 66 2.96 -2.96 -10.19
C ALA A 66 3.35 -1.50 -9.87
N GLU A 67 2.37 -0.66 -9.51
CA GLU A 67 2.66 0.71 -9.07
C GLU A 67 3.48 0.75 -7.77
N ALA A 68 4.06 1.94 -7.49
CA ALA A 68 4.91 2.14 -6.34
C ALA A 68 4.19 1.98 -5.00
N TYR A 69 2.92 2.41 -4.92
CA TYR A 69 2.14 2.45 -3.66
C TYR A 69 0.89 1.57 -3.69
N SER A 70 0.53 1.04 -4.85
CA SER A 70 -0.61 0.14 -5.05
C SER A 70 -0.16 -1.09 -5.84
N PRO A 71 -0.69 -2.29 -5.57
CA PRO A 71 -0.39 -3.48 -6.36
C PRO A 71 -1.21 -3.56 -7.66
N LYS A 72 -1.77 -2.44 -8.13
CA LYS A 72 -2.47 -2.39 -9.41
C LYS A 72 -1.46 -2.53 -10.54
N THR A 73 -1.72 -3.45 -11.46
CA THR A 73 -0.93 -3.55 -12.68
C THR A 73 -1.52 -2.61 -13.72
N LYS A 74 -0.69 -2.08 -14.63
CA LYS A 74 -1.16 -1.13 -15.66
C LYS A 74 -2.26 -1.71 -16.56
N LYS A 75 -2.28 -3.04 -16.76
CA LYS A 75 -3.34 -3.73 -17.53
C LYS A 75 -4.73 -3.56 -16.91
N GLU A 76 -4.81 -3.51 -15.58
CA GLU A 76 -6.09 -3.32 -14.87
C GLU A 76 -6.64 -1.89 -15.06
N LEU A 77 -5.77 -0.90 -15.27
CA LEU A 77 -6.20 0.51 -15.43
C LEU A 77 -6.78 0.80 -16.80
N SER A 78 -6.29 0.15 -17.87
CA SER A 78 -6.85 0.32 -19.22
C SER A 78 -8.27 -0.21 -19.34
N GLN A 79 -8.62 -1.26 -18.60
CA GLN A 79 -9.96 -1.86 -18.65
C GLN A 79 -11.04 -1.03 -17.95
N VAL A 80 -10.66 -0.13 -17.03
CA VAL A 80 -11.59 0.73 -16.30
C VAL A 80 -11.85 2.06 -17.02
N SER A 81 -10.97 2.48 -17.94
CA SER A 81 -11.16 3.72 -18.71
C SER A 81 -12.07 3.60 -19.93
N GLU A 82 -12.46 2.38 -20.30
CA GLU A 82 -13.33 2.09 -21.45
C GLU A 82 -14.79 1.80 -21.06
N GLN A 83 -15.20 2.12 -19.82
CA GLN A 83 -16.57 2.02 -19.32
C GLN A 83 -17.16 3.39 -18.97
#